data_AF-A0A0D8BKU7-F1
#
_entry.id   AF-A0A0D8BKU7-F1
#
_cell.length_a   1.000
_cell.length_b   1.000
_cell.length_c   1.000
_cell.angle_alpha   90.00
_cell.angle_beta   90.00
_cell.angle_gamma   90.00
#
_symmetry.space_group_name_H-M   'P 1'
#
loop_
_entity.id
_entity.type
_entity.pdbx_description
1 polymer ?
#
loop_
_entity_poly.entity_id
_entity_poly.type
_entity_poly.pdbx_seq_one_letter_code
_entity_poly.pdbx_strand_id
1 'polypeptide(L)'
;MTAEVSPGGVPLEEQAGVGGPDAFQRLYTPHRMAYIKGEGRGRDDECPFCSIVGMADEDGLVVARGNTVYAVLNLYPYNAGHLLVVPYRHVADYADMESEEIIEMAFFVQRALRALRTASGAHGFNTGMNLGHVAGAGIASHVHQHVVPRWGGDTNFMPVVGATRVLPALLGQTREMLADAWAAAAE
;
A
#
# COMPACT_ATOMS: atom_id res chain seq x y z
N MET A 1 -28.58 -24.48 -24.20
CA MET A 1 -28.17 -23.58 -23.11
C MET A 1 -27.05 -22.72 -23.64
N THR A 2 -27.31 -21.44 -23.80
CA THR A 2 -26.37 -20.45 -24.35
C THR A 2 -25.26 -20.22 -23.34
N ALA A 3 -24.01 -20.50 -23.71
CA ALA A 3 -22.86 -20.17 -22.88
C ALA A 3 -22.82 -18.65 -22.67
N GLU A 4 -22.84 -18.20 -21.42
CA GLU A 4 -22.71 -16.79 -21.09
C GLU A 4 -21.27 -16.35 -21.39
N VAL A 5 -21.13 -15.48 -22.39
CA VAL A 5 -19.84 -14.94 -22.83
C VAL A 5 -19.60 -13.62 -22.09
N SER A 6 -18.41 -13.44 -21.54
CA SER A 6 -17.98 -12.15 -20.97
C SER A 6 -18.03 -11.03 -22.03
N PRO A 7 -18.21 -9.75 -21.66
CA PRO A 7 -18.08 -8.65 -22.61
C PRO A 7 -16.62 -8.60 -23.08
N GLY A 8 -16.34 -9.19 -24.25
CA GLY A 8 -14.98 -9.33 -24.78
C GLY A 8 -14.65 -10.70 -25.38
N GLY A 9 -15.53 -11.70 -25.28
CA GLY A 9 -15.33 -12.98 -25.99
C GLY A 9 -14.24 -13.88 -25.40
N VAL A 10 -13.79 -13.62 -24.17
CA VAL A 10 -12.81 -14.46 -23.49
C VAL A 10 -13.51 -15.70 -22.95
N PRO A 11 -13.06 -16.93 -23.31
CA PRO A 11 -13.60 -18.16 -22.74
C PRO A 11 -13.38 -18.17 -21.22
N LEU A 12 -14.46 -18.32 -20.46
CA LEU A 12 -14.38 -18.52 -19.02
C LEU A 12 -13.97 -19.98 -18.77
N GLU A 13 -12.80 -20.21 -18.15
CA GLU A 13 -12.45 -21.52 -17.63
C GLU A 13 -13.22 -21.77 -16.32
N GLU A 14 -14.21 -22.66 -16.36
CA GLU A 14 -14.89 -23.15 -15.17
C GLU A 14 -13.97 -24.11 -14.41
N GLN A 15 -13.59 -23.75 -13.17
CA GLN A 15 -12.91 -24.66 -12.24
C GLN A 15 -13.91 -25.32 -11.30
N ALA A 16 -13.98 -26.65 -11.33
CA ALA A 16 -14.80 -27.42 -10.39
C ALA A 16 -14.18 -27.40 -8.98
N GLY A 17 -14.93 -26.89 -8.00
CA GLY A 17 -14.59 -26.88 -6.57
C GLY A 17 -15.83 -27.06 -5.70
N VAL A 18 -15.67 -27.32 -4.40
CA VAL A 18 -16.79 -27.48 -3.45
C VAL A 18 -17.28 -26.10 -3.00
N GLY A 19 -18.46 -25.68 -3.49
CA GLY A 19 -19.13 -24.42 -3.12
C GLY A 19 -19.96 -23.85 -4.27
N GLY A 20 -21.10 -23.21 -3.97
CA GLY A 20 -21.90 -22.52 -4.97
C GLY A 20 -21.29 -21.16 -5.35
N PRO A 21 -21.56 -20.64 -6.57
CA PRO A 21 -21.16 -19.29 -6.93
C PRO A 21 -21.84 -18.26 -6.01
N ASP A 22 -21.06 -17.35 -5.46
CA ASP A 22 -21.56 -16.20 -4.71
C ASP A 22 -21.27 -14.89 -5.46
N ALA A 23 -21.85 -13.78 -4.98
CA ALA A 23 -21.73 -12.47 -5.63
C ALA A 23 -20.33 -11.83 -5.47
N PHE A 24 -19.36 -12.52 -4.87
CA PHE A 24 -18.03 -11.96 -4.61
C PHE A 24 -17.05 -12.28 -5.75
N GLN A 25 -16.51 -11.23 -6.35
CA GLN A 25 -15.29 -11.36 -7.15
C GLN A 25 -14.12 -11.74 -6.24
N ARG A 26 -13.44 -12.83 -6.58
CA ARG A 26 -12.26 -13.32 -5.87
C ARG A 26 -11.01 -12.86 -6.60
N LEU A 27 -10.19 -12.07 -5.93
CA LEU A 27 -8.84 -11.74 -6.37
C LEU A 27 -7.85 -12.67 -5.66
N TYR A 28 -7.35 -13.66 -6.39
CA TYR A 28 -6.34 -14.58 -5.88
C TYR A 28 -4.98 -13.88 -5.82
N THR A 29 -4.38 -13.86 -4.63
CA THR A 29 -3.00 -13.39 -4.39
C THR A 29 -2.14 -14.56 -3.90
N PRO A 30 -1.79 -15.52 -4.79
CA PRO A 30 -1.16 -16.78 -4.38
C PRO A 30 0.17 -16.59 -3.63
N HIS A 31 0.88 -15.48 -3.84
CA HIS A 31 2.10 -15.12 -3.12
C HIS A 31 1.86 -14.70 -1.65
N ARG A 32 0.63 -14.35 -1.25
CA ARG A 32 0.29 -14.05 0.15
C ARG A 32 0.58 -15.26 1.06
N MET A 33 0.56 -16.47 0.52
CA MET A 33 0.91 -17.67 1.27
C MET A 33 2.37 -17.71 1.73
N ALA A 34 3.32 -17.20 0.96
CA ALA A 34 4.73 -17.13 1.39
C ALA A 34 4.91 -16.13 2.54
N TYR A 35 4.19 -14.99 2.47
CA TYR A 35 4.16 -13.99 3.53
C TYR A 35 3.49 -14.48 4.82
N ILE A 36 2.38 -15.21 4.71
CA ILE A 36 1.70 -15.86 5.84
C ILE A 36 2.61 -16.93 6.47
N LYS A 37 3.39 -17.66 5.67
CA LYS A 37 4.37 -18.64 6.12
C LYS A 37 5.65 -18.02 6.72
N GLY A 38 5.77 -16.69 6.73
CA GLY A 38 6.86 -15.98 7.38
C GLY A 38 8.18 -15.95 6.60
N GLU A 39 8.17 -16.37 5.32
CA GLU A 39 9.36 -16.32 4.47
C GLU A 39 9.72 -14.84 4.19
N GLY A 40 10.89 -14.39 4.67
CA GLY A 40 11.37 -13.01 4.52
C GLY A 40 11.03 -12.06 5.67
N ARG A 41 10.49 -12.55 6.80
CA ARG A 41 10.45 -11.75 8.03
C ARG A 41 11.89 -11.59 8.54
N GLY A 42 12.37 -10.35 8.64
CA GLY A 42 13.60 -10.04 9.35
C GLY A 42 13.53 -10.61 10.76
N ARG A 43 14.67 -11.11 11.26
CA ARG A 43 14.80 -11.60 12.64
C ARG A 43 14.21 -10.57 13.62
N ASP A 44 13.42 -11.07 14.54
CA ASP A 44 12.79 -10.34 15.63
C ASP A 44 13.78 -9.39 16.33
N ASP A 45 13.44 -8.10 16.41
CA ASP A 45 13.47 -7.26 17.63
C ASP A 45 13.37 -5.74 17.34
N GLU A 46 13.60 -5.28 16.11
CA GLU A 46 13.58 -3.84 15.80
C GLU A 46 12.50 -3.47 14.77
N CYS A 47 11.63 -2.53 15.13
CA CYS A 47 10.56 -2.07 14.25
C CYS A 47 11.15 -1.21 13.12
N PRO A 48 10.97 -1.58 11.84
CA PRO A 48 11.59 -0.85 10.73
C PRO A 48 11.10 0.61 10.64
N PHE A 49 9.86 0.88 11.05
CA PHE A 49 9.35 2.25 11.10
C PHE A 49 10.10 3.10 12.12
N CYS A 50 10.37 2.56 13.32
CA CYS A 50 11.19 3.26 14.32
C CYS A 50 12.61 3.52 13.81
N SER A 51 13.24 2.56 13.13
CA SER A 51 14.59 2.72 12.58
C SER A 51 14.65 3.82 11.52
N ILE A 52 13.63 3.96 10.67
CA ILE A 52 13.57 4.98 9.61
C ILE A 52 13.56 6.42 10.16
N VAL A 53 13.01 6.64 11.37
CA VAL A 53 12.91 7.99 11.95
C VAL A 53 14.25 8.70 12.04
N GLY A 54 15.33 7.98 12.38
CA GLY A 54 16.68 8.51 12.52
C GLY A 54 17.50 8.57 11.23
N MET A 55 16.98 8.08 10.10
CA MET A 55 17.69 8.05 8.82
C MET A 55 17.52 9.36 8.04
N ALA A 56 18.43 9.63 7.11
CA ALA A 56 18.20 10.63 6.07
C ALA A 56 17.00 10.23 5.21
N ASP A 57 16.32 11.22 4.62
CA ASP A 57 15.06 10.98 3.91
C ASP A 57 15.25 10.08 2.68
N GLU A 58 16.38 10.21 2.01
CA GLU A 58 16.74 9.40 0.84
C GLU A 58 16.97 7.94 1.22
N ASP A 59 17.69 7.70 2.32
CA ASP A 59 18.04 6.36 2.82
C ASP A 59 16.80 5.62 3.35
N GLY A 60 15.91 6.35 4.03
CA GLY A 60 14.67 5.80 4.59
C GLY A 60 13.48 5.83 3.64
N LEU A 61 13.64 6.36 2.42
CA LEU A 61 12.55 6.64 1.46
C LEU A 61 11.41 7.49 2.05
N VAL A 62 11.77 8.42 2.96
CA VAL A 62 10.84 9.36 3.57
C VAL A 62 10.47 10.43 2.54
N VAL A 63 9.16 10.65 2.41
CA VAL A 63 8.57 11.64 1.51
C VAL A 63 8.34 12.96 2.25
N ALA A 64 7.88 12.88 3.49
CA ALA A 64 7.61 14.07 4.31
C ALA A 64 7.59 13.74 5.80
N ARG A 65 7.94 14.74 6.62
CA ARG A 65 7.94 14.66 8.08
C ARG A 65 6.97 15.69 8.66
N GLY A 66 6.11 15.24 9.57
CA GLY A 66 5.21 16.07 10.36
C GLY A 66 5.69 16.17 11.80
N ASN A 67 4.80 16.59 12.69
CA ASN A 67 5.05 16.72 14.12
C ASN A 67 4.92 15.38 14.85
N THR A 68 3.85 14.63 14.56
CA THR A 68 3.48 13.36 15.21
C THR A 68 3.49 12.17 14.25
N VAL A 69 3.49 12.43 12.94
CA VAL A 69 3.51 11.42 11.88
C VAL A 69 4.52 11.75 10.78
N TYR A 70 4.83 10.77 9.95
CA TYR A 70 5.60 10.96 8.72
C TYR A 70 5.04 10.09 7.59
N ALA A 71 5.40 10.44 6.36
CA ALA A 71 5.04 9.70 5.16
C ALA A 71 6.28 9.04 4.55
N VAL A 72 6.21 7.75 4.23
CA VAL A 72 7.32 6.95 3.73
C VAL A 72 6.86 6.02 2.62
N LEU A 73 7.69 5.78 1.60
CA LEU A 73 7.34 4.80 0.57
C LEU A 73 7.32 3.39 1.13
N ASN A 74 6.39 2.58 0.64
CA ASN A 74 6.45 1.14 0.89
C ASN A 74 7.53 0.51 0.01
N LEU A 75 8.47 -0.20 0.63
CA LEU A 75 9.55 -0.92 -0.05
C LEU A 75 9.03 -2.00 -1.01
N TYR A 76 7.84 -2.57 -0.73
CA TYR A 76 7.17 -3.56 -1.56
C TYR A 76 5.82 -3.01 -2.05
N PRO A 77 5.84 -2.03 -2.99
CA PRO A 77 4.66 -1.26 -3.33
C PRO A 77 3.67 -2.08 -4.18
N TYR A 78 2.37 -1.82 -4.03
CA TYR A 78 1.36 -2.42 -4.91
C TYR A 78 1.36 -1.76 -6.28
N ASN A 79 1.54 -0.44 -6.31
CA ASN A 79 1.75 0.40 -7.48
C ASN A 79 2.81 1.46 -7.14
N ALA A 80 3.46 2.02 -8.16
CA ALA A 80 4.40 3.13 -7.98
C ALA A 80 3.72 4.29 -7.23
N GLY A 81 4.39 4.82 -6.21
CA GLY A 81 3.85 5.83 -5.31
C GLY A 81 3.05 5.28 -4.12
N HIS A 82 2.97 3.95 -3.93
CA HIS A 82 2.43 3.38 -2.68
C HIS A 82 3.27 3.88 -1.49
N LEU A 83 2.63 4.68 -0.64
CA LEU A 83 3.22 5.20 0.59
C LEU A 83 2.40 4.82 1.82
N LEU A 84 3.04 4.96 2.96
CA LEU A 84 2.51 4.73 4.29
C LEU A 84 2.56 6.04 5.07
N VAL A 85 1.50 6.35 5.80
CA VAL A 85 1.50 7.39 6.84
C VAL A 85 1.60 6.69 8.18
N VAL A 86 2.61 7.05 8.97
CA VAL A 86 3.04 6.30 10.16
C VAL A 86 3.25 7.28 11.33
N PRO A 87 2.73 6.98 12.53
CA PRO A 87 3.05 7.79 13.70
C PRO A 87 4.50 7.55 14.14
N TYR A 88 5.17 8.58 14.66
CA TYR A 88 6.51 8.39 15.23
C TYR A 88 6.49 7.47 16.45
N ARG A 89 5.44 7.59 17.27
CA ARG A 89 5.23 6.72 18.43
C ARG A 89 4.94 5.29 17.96
N HIS A 90 5.63 4.33 18.58
CA HIS A 90 5.39 2.91 18.35
C HIS A 90 4.06 2.52 19.01
N VAL A 91 3.00 2.44 18.21
CA VAL A 91 1.65 2.05 18.67
C VAL A 91 1.04 1.08 17.67
N ALA A 92 0.53 -0.06 18.16
CA ALA A 92 0.10 -1.17 17.32
C ALA A 92 -1.28 -0.97 16.69
N ASP A 93 -2.20 -0.38 17.45
CA ASP A 93 -3.59 -0.24 17.06
C ASP A 93 -3.96 1.24 16.84
N TYR A 94 -4.83 1.48 15.86
CA TYR A 94 -5.38 2.80 15.60
C TYR A 94 -6.21 3.32 16.78
N ALA A 95 -6.87 2.41 17.52
CA ALA A 95 -7.67 2.77 18.69
C ALA A 95 -6.83 3.31 19.85
N ASP A 96 -5.52 3.03 19.88
CA ASP A 96 -4.59 3.47 20.93
C ASP A 96 -3.81 4.73 20.52
N MET A 97 -4.15 5.34 19.37
CA MET A 97 -3.53 6.59 18.92
C MET A 97 -4.04 7.79 19.71
N GLU A 98 -3.15 8.75 19.96
CA GLU A 98 -3.50 10.02 20.57
C GLU A 98 -4.25 10.90 19.57
N SER A 99 -5.10 11.80 20.08
CA SER A 99 -5.94 12.64 19.21
C SER A 99 -5.13 13.47 18.22
N GLU A 100 -3.98 13.98 18.63
CA GLU A 100 -3.07 14.76 17.80
C GLU A 100 -2.49 13.92 16.64
N GLU A 101 -2.14 12.66 16.92
CA GLU A 101 -1.63 11.71 15.92
C GLU A 101 -2.71 11.36 14.89
N ILE A 102 -3.96 11.14 15.35
CA ILE A 102 -5.10 10.83 14.47
C ILE A 102 -5.38 12.01 13.54
N ILE A 103 -5.43 13.22 14.09
CA ILE A 103 -5.72 14.44 13.34
C ILE A 103 -4.63 14.67 12.29
N GLU A 104 -3.36 14.61 12.69
CA GLU A 104 -2.26 14.85 11.76
C GLU A 104 -2.15 13.74 10.71
N MET A 105 -2.37 12.47 11.08
CA MET A 105 -2.43 11.37 10.12
C MET A 105 -3.49 11.63 9.05
N ALA A 106 -4.69 12.09 9.42
CA ALA A 106 -5.74 12.41 8.46
C ALA A 106 -5.33 13.52 7.49
N PHE A 107 -4.69 14.58 7.98
CA PHE A 107 -4.16 15.65 7.12
C PHE A 107 -3.01 15.18 6.23
N PHE A 108 -2.12 14.33 6.74
CA PHE A 108 -1.04 13.72 5.95
C PHE A 108 -1.58 12.85 4.83
N VAL A 109 -2.64 12.07 5.09
CA VAL A 109 -3.31 11.29 4.05
C VAL A 109 -3.91 12.21 3.00
N GLN A 110 -4.62 13.28 3.39
CA GLN A 110 -5.15 14.25 2.41
C GLN A 110 -4.06 14.86 1.53
N ARG A 111 -2.92 15.24 2.14
CA ARG A 111 -1.79 15.81 1.42
C ARG A 111 -1.12 14.78 0.49
N ALA A 112 -0.98 13.54 0.94
CA ALA A 112 -0.50 12.42 0.11
C ALA A 112 -1.35 12.24 -1.15
N LEU A 113 -2.69 12.27 -1.02
CA LEU A 113 -3.60 12.15 -2.16
C LEU A 113 -3.40 13.28 -3.18
N ARG A 114 -3.24 14.53 -2.72
CA ARG A 114 -2.96 15.69 -3.59
C ARG A 114 -1.60 15.55 -4.27
N ALA A 115 -0.54 15.28 -3.50
CA ALA A 115 0.82 15.12 -4.01
C ALA A 115 0.91 14.00 -5.05
N LEU A 116 0.34 12.82 -4.75
CA LEU A 116 0.31 11.69 -5.69
C LEU A 116 -0.45 12.04 -6.96
N ARG A 117 -1.60 12.73 -6.86
CA ARG A 117 -2.38 13.14 -8.04
C ARG A 117 -1.58 14.09 -8.92
N THR A 118 -0.92 15.09 -8.33
CA THR A 118 -0.09 16.06 -9.05
C THR A 118 1.12 15.40 -9.69
N ALA A 119 1.83 14.53 -8.94
CA ALA A 119 3.06 13.91 -9.39
C ALA A 119 2.87 12.83 -10.48
N SER A 120 1.79 12.06 -10.38
CA SER A 120 1.64 10.81 -11.15
C SER A 120 0.37 10.74 -12.01
N GLY A 121 -0.55 11.72 -11.88
CA GLY A 121 -1.83 11.69 -12.59
C GLY A 121 -2.75 10.55 -12.16
N ALA A 122 -2.63 10.05 -10.93
CA ALA A 122 -3.45 8.95 -10.42
C ALA A 122 -4.96 9.20 -10.59
N HIS A 123 -5.68 8.22 -11.17
CA HIS A 123 -7.12 8.31 -11.44
C HIS A 123 -7.98 8.06 -10.19
N GLY A 124 -7.44 7.32 -9.22
CA GLY A 124 -8.12 6.97 -7.98
C GLY A 124 -7.15 6.48 -6.92
N PHE A 125 -7.67 6.13 -5.74
CA PHE A 125 -6.85 5.71 -4.61
C PHE A 125 -7.54 4.62 -3.79
N ASN A 126 -6.74 3.71 -3.23
CA ASN A 126 -7.15 2.91 -2.09
C ASN A 126 -6.40 3.41 -0.85
N THR A 127 -7.15 3.62 0.23
CA THR A 127 -6.60 3.96 1.53
C THR A 127 -7.14 2.98 2.56
N GLY A 128 -6.27 2.50 3.46
CA GLY A 128 -6.72 1.65 4.57
C GLY A 128 -5.60 1.25 5.52
N MET A 129 -5.99 0.65 6.64
CA MET A 129 -5.11 0.00 7.62
C MET A 129 -5.47 -1.47 7.71
N ASN A 130 -4.47 -2.31 7.96
CA ASN A 130 -4.68 -3.67 8.46
C ASN A 130 -4.34 -3.65 9.95
N LEU A 131 -5.30 -3.96 10.82
CA LEU A 131 -5.12 -3.95 12.28
C LEU A 131 -4.97 -5.38 12.81
N GLY A 132 -3.80 -5.69 13.36
CA GLY A 132 -3.43 -7.02 13.84
C GLY A 132 -3.02 -8.02 12.75
N HIS A 133 -2.32 -9.07 13.15
CA HIS A 133 -1.78 -10.08 12.23
C HIS A 133 -2.84 -10.76 11.36
N VAL A 134 -4.03 -11.03 11.92
CA VAL A 134 -5.13 -11.71 11.22
C VAL A 134 -5.71 -10.86 10.09
N ALA A 135 -5.72 -9.53 10.24
CA ALA A 135 -6.12 -8.62 9.17
C ALA A 135 -5.08 -8.55 8.03
N GLY A 136 -3.90 -9.16 8.21
CA GLY A 136 -2.81 -9.10 7.24
C GLY A 136 -1.85 -7.94 7.45
N ALA A 137 -1.81 -7.36 8.66
CA ALA A 137 -0.81 -6.37 8.99
C ALA A 137 0.58 -6.99 8.88
N GLY A 138 1.41 -6.42 8.01
CA GLY A 138 2.74 -6.94 7.80
C GLY A 138 3.70 -6.65 8.95
N ILE A 139 3.54 -5.46 9.54
CA ILE A 139 4.19 -5.02 10.76
C ILE A 139 3.06 -4.69 11.74
N ALA A 140 2.58 -5.70 12.47
CA ALA A 140 1.37 -5.55 13.28
C ALA A 140 1.58 -4.76 14.58
N SER A 141 2.83 -4.57 15.01
CA SER A 141 3.15 -3.84 16.25
C SER A 141 3.16 -2.32 16.07
N HIS A 142 3.03 -1.80 14.85
CA HIS A 142 3.09 -0.38 14.57
C HIS A 142 2.13 -0.01 13.43
N VAL A 143 1.06 0.70 13.78
CA VAL A 143 -0.02 1.09 12.88
C VAL A 143 0.49 1.98 11.75
N HIS A 144 -0.02 1.74 10.54
CA HIS A 144 0.33 2.51 9.36
C HIS A 144 -0.85 2.53 8.39
N GLN A 145 -1.16 3.72 7.89
CA GLN A 145 -2.19 3.93 6.89
C GLN A 145 -1.58 3.82 5.50
N HIS A 146 -2.06 2.87 4.70
CA HIS A 146 -1.71 2.76 3.30
C HIS A 146 -2.38 3.86 2.47
N VAL A 147 -1.63 4.43 1.52
CA VAL A 147 -2.14 5.28 0.45
C VAL A 147 -1.60 4.72 -0.87
N VAL A 148 -2.48 4.14 -1.67
CA VAL A 148 -2.13 3.42 -2.90
C VAL A 148 -2.78 4.12 -4.10
N PRO A 149 -1.99 4.75 -4.99
CA PRO A 149 -2.53 5.34 -6.22
C PRO A 149 -2.96 4.25 -7.21
N ARG A 150 -4.06 4.50 -7.93
CA ARG A 150 -4.70 3.56 -8.87
C ARG A 150 -4.90 4.20 -10.23
N TRP A 151 -4.78 3.38 -11.28
CA TRP A 151 -5.10 3.75 -12.66
C TRP A 151 -6.05 2.72 -13.28
N GLY A 152 -6.80 3.15 -14.29
CA GLY A 152 -7.60 2.23 -15.09
C GLY A 152 -6.68 1.24 -15.81
N GLY A 153 -6.86 -0.06 -15.57
CA GLY A 153 -6.02 -1.10 -16.17
C GLY A 153 -4.63 -1.25 -15.53
N ASP A 154 -4.40 -0.72 -14.32
CA ASP A 154 -3.10 -0.85 -13.63
C ASP A 154 -2.71 -2.28 -13.27
N THR A 155 -3.67 -3.19 -13.27
CA THR A 155 -3.45 -4.63 -13.09
C THR A 155 -3.54 -5.30 -14.45
N ASN A 156 -2.43 -5.88 -14.88
CA ASN A 156 -2.33 -6.68 -16.10
C ASN A 156 -2.14 -8.17 -15.75
N PHE A 157 -1.83 -9.01 -16.75
CA PHE A 157 -1.66 -10.45 -16.54
C PHE A 157 -0.38 -10.83 -15.77
N MET A 158 0.62 -9.94 -15.66
CA MET A 158 1.94 -10.27 -15.11
C MET A 158 1.91 -10.74 -13.64
N PRO A 159 1.14 -10.12 -12.72
CA PRO A 159 1.06 -10.60 -11.34
C PRO A 159 0.39 -11.98 -11.21
N VAL A 160 -0.46 -12.33 -12.17
CA VAL A 160 -1.22 -13.60 -12.16
C VAL A 160 -0.41 -14.73 -12.78
N VAL A 161 0.14 -14.50 -13.99
CA VAL A 161 0.84 -15.53 -14.76
C VAL A 161 2.30 -15.65 -14.34
N GLY A 162 2.98 -14.50 -14.19
CA GLY A 162 4.42 -14.44 -13.93
C GLY A 162 4.78 -14.18 -12.48
N ALA A 163 3.80 -14.10 -11.57
CA ALA A 163 4.01 -13.69 -10.18
C ALA A 163 4.86 -12.42 -10.02
N THR A 164 4.80 -11.52 -11.01
CA THR A 164 5.71 -10.37 -11.14
C THR A 164 4.91 -9.08 -11.26
N ARG A 165 5.26 -8.08 -10.43
CA ARG A 165 4.75 -6.71 -10.55
C ARG A 165 5.71 -5.91 -11.42
N VAL A 166 5.18 -5.24 -12.44
CA VAL A 166 5.95 -4.31 -13.25
C VAL A 166 5.70 -2.91 -12.70
N LEU A 167 6.75 -2.24 -12.26
CA LEU A 167 6.70 -0.87 -11.74
C LEU A 167 7.44 0.06 -12.71
N PRO A 168 6.82 1.18 -13.15
CA PRO A 168 7.40 2.04 -14.17
C PRO A 168 8.54 2.95 -13.67
N ALA A 169 8.77 3.03 -12.35
CA ALA A 169 9.73 3.95 -11.75
C ALA A 169 10.48 3.29 -10.58
N LEU A 170 11.73 3.72 -10.38
CA LEU A 170 12.52 3.33 -9.21
C LEU A 170 12.02 4.04 -7.94
N LEU A 171 12.26 3.43 -6.78
CA LEU A 171 11.81 3.98 -5.50
C LEU A 171 12.44 5.35 -5.20
N GLY A 172 13.74 5.52 -5.42
CA GLY A 172 14.42 6.82 -5.20
C GLY A 172 13.84 7.95 -6.05
N GLN A 173 13.65 7.70 -7.35
CA GLN A 173 13.03 8.66 -8.28
C GLN A 173 11.57 8.97 -7.88
N THR A 174 10.84 7.94 -7.44
CA THR A 174 9.46 8.10 -6.95
C THR A 174 9.42 8.96 -5.70
N ARG A 175 10.38 8.78 -4.78
CA ARG A 175 10.50 9.56 -3.54
C ARG A 175 10.78 11.03 -3.83
N GLU A 176 11.75 11.33 -4.69
CA GLU A 176 12.09 12.69 -5.10
C GLU A 176 10.89 13.41 -5.71
N MET A 177 10.28 12.79 -6.74
CA MET A 177 9.10 13.34 -7.40
C MET A 177 7.96 13.62 -6.42
N LEU A 178 7.73 12.73 -5.45
CA LEU A 178 6.68 12.91 -4.46
C LEU A 178 7.04 13.94 -3.40
N ALA A 179 8.29 14.02 -2.95
CA ALA A 179 8.73 15.02 -1.99
C ALA A 179 8.57 16.44 -2.57
N ASP A 180 8.93 16.63 -3.84
CA ASP A 180 8.74 17.89 -4.56
C ASP A 180 7.25 18.26 -4.67
N ALA A 181 6.42 17.31 -5.10
CA ALA A 181 4.97 17.50 -5.18
C ALA A 181 4.32 17.72 -3.80
N TRP A 182 4.89 17.13 -2.75
CA TRP A 182 4.42 17.29 -1.38
C TRP A 182 4.59 18.73 -0.91
N ALA A 183 5.72 19.37 -1.22
CA ALA A 183 5.96 20.78 -0.93
C ALA A 183 4.92 21.68 -1.62
N ALA A 184 4.59 21.40 -2.88
CA ALA A 184 3.57 22.14 -3.63
C ALA A 184 2.13 21.89 -3.14
N ALA A 185 1.85 20.74 -2.54
CA ALA A 185 0.52 20.37 -2.03
C ALA A 185 0.19 20.93 -0.62
N ALA A 186 1.00 21.86 -0.10
CA ALA A 186 0.79 22.52 1.20
C ALA A 186 -0.34 23.57 1.20
N GLU A 187 -0.83 23.95 0.01
CA GLU A 187 -1.98 24.84 -0.22
C GLU A 187 -3.27 24.04 -0.44
#